data_AF-A0A955PNT0-F1
#
_entry.id   AF-A0A955PNT0-F1
#
_cell.length_a   1.000
_cell.length_b   1.000
_cell.length_c   1.000
_cell.angle_alpha   90.00
_cell.angle_beta   90.00
_cell.angle_gamma   90.00
#
_symmetry.space_group_name_H-M   'P 1'
#
loop_
_entity.id
_entity.type
_entity.pdbx_description
1 polymer ?
#
loop_
_entity_poly.entity_id
_entity_poly.type
_entity_poly.pdbx_seq_one_letter_code
_entity_poly.pdbx_strand_id
1 'polypeptide(L)' 'MCGRFSLTATPEEVEALFGLAGLETFPPRYNIAPTQPVLIVATGPSREPGSNLPEREAVLARWGFLPSWVKDPNDFPLL' A
#
# COMPACT_ATOMS: atom_id res chain seq x y z
N MET A 1 -16.80 9.33 -5.30
CA MET A 1 -15.43 9.09 -4.80
C MET A 1 -15.50 8.67 -3.34
N CYS A 2 -14.92 7.53 -2.97
CA CYS A 2 -14.83 7.11 -1.57
C CYS A 2 -13.65 7.84 -0.92
N GLY A 3 -13.92 8.74 0.03
CA GLY A 3 -12.89 9.54 0.69
C GLY A 3 -12.32 8.94 1.98
N ARG A 4 -12.86 7.79 2.45
CA ARG A 4 -12.43 7.11 3.68
C ARG A 4 -12.59 5.60 3.56
N PHE A 5 -11.73 4.84 4.23
CA PHE A 5 -11.86 3.39 4.37
C PHE A 5 -11.20 2.88 5.66
N SER A 6 -11.34 1.59 5.96
CA SER A 6 -10.74 0.93 7.12
C SER A 6 -9.92 -0.28 6.71
N LEU A 7 -8.84 -0.56 7.44
CA LEU A 7 -8.09 -1.80 7.40
C LEU A 7 -8.14 -2.42 8.80
N THR A 8 -9.06 -3.36 9.01
CA THR A 8 -9.24 -4.04 10.30
C THR A 8 -8.79 -5.50 10.26
N ALA A 9 -8.45 -6.02 9.08
CA ALA A 9 -7.87 -7.34 8.92
C ALA A 9 -6.50 -7.42 9.61
N THR A 10 -6.16 -8.56 10.17
CA THR A 10 -4.84 -8.78 10.77
C THR A 10 -3.76 -8.87 9.69
N PRO A 11 -2.48 -8.66 10.03
CA PRO A 11 -1.39 -8.85 9.07
C PRO A 11 -1.43 -10.23 8.40
N GLU A 12 -1.73 -11.30 9.15
CA GLU A 12 -1.78 -12.67 8.65
C GLU A 12 -2.92 -12.89 7.64
N GLU A 13 -4.08 -12.27 7.88
CA GLU A 13 -5.20 -12.30 6.95
C GLU A 13 -4.85 -11.58 5.64
N VAL A 14 -4.14 -10.45 5.73
CA VAL A 14 -3.66 -9.70 4.57
C VAL A 14 -2.60 -10.49 3.80
N GLU A 15 -1.64 -11.10 4.48
CA GLU A 15 -0.63 -11.97 3.86
C GLU A 15 -1.27 -13.13 3.11
N ALA A 16 -2.19 -13.83 3.76
CA ALA A 16 -2.89 -14.97 3.16
C ALA A 16 -3.74 -14.56 1.95
N LEU A 17 -4.44 -13.43 2.04
CA LEU A 17 -5.30 -12.93 0.95
C LEU A 17 -4.49 -12.54 -0.30
N PHE A 18 -3.34 -11.90 -0.11
CA PHE A 18 -2.56 -11.35 -1.21
C PHE A 18 -1.36 -12.21 -1.65
N GLY A 19 -1.04 -13.28 -0.91
CA GLY A 19 0.12 -14.12 -1.16
C GLY A 19 1.43 -13.37 -0.89
N LEU A 20 1.50 -12.68 0.25
CA LEU A 20 2.68 -11.93 0.68
C LEU A 20 3.52 -12.79 1.65
N ALA A 21 4.75 -12.35 1.90
CA ALA A 21 5.60 -12.93 2.93
C ALA A 21 6.39 -11.83 3.64
N GLY A 22 6.45 -11.90 4.96
CA GLY A 22 7.26 -10.99 5.77
C GLY A 22 6.63 -9.62 5.93
N LEU A 23 5.30 -9.55 5.96
CA LEU A 23 4.57 -8.33 6.24
C LEU A 23 4.82 -7.91 7.69
N GLU A 24 5.25 -6.67 7.89
CA GLU A 24 5.40 -6.11 9.23
C GLU A 24 4.04 -6.01 9.92
N THR A 25 4.01 -6.24 11.23
CA THR A 25 2.79 -6.06 12.02
C THR A 25 2.34 -4.60 12.00
N PHE A 26 1.05 -4.38 11.78
CA PHE A 26 0.41 -3.07 11.87
C PHE A 26 -0.88 -3.13 12.70
N PRO A 27 -1.26 -2.03 13.38
CA PRO A 27 -2.51 -1.98 14.12
C PRO A 27 -3.71 -1.83 13.18
N PRO A 28 -4.92 -2.26 13.61
CA PRO A 28 -6.14 -2.00 12.86
C PRO A 28 -6.38 -0.48 12.75
N ARG A 29 -6.77 -0.03 11.55
CA ARG A 29 -7.05 1.37 11.23
C ARG A 29 -8.50 1.53 10.80
N TYR A 30 -9.31 2.12 11.65
CA TYR A 30 -10.76 2.28 11.44
C TYR A 30 -11.13 3.50 10.58
N ASN A 31 -10.17 4.39 10.33
CA ASN A 31 -10.41 5.62 9.61
C ASN A 31 -9.15 6.10 8.87
N ILE A 32 -8.96 5.54 7.68
CA ILE A 32 -7.92 5.96 6.74
C ILE A 32 -8.47 7.09 5.89
N ALA A 33 -7.74 8.20 5.84
CA ALA A 33 -8.09 9.42 5.12
C ALA A 33 -7.07 9.72 4.00
N PRO A 34 -7.40 10.60 3.03
CA PRO A 34 -6.46 10.99 1.98
C PRO A 34 -5.17 11.54 2.56
N THR A 35 -4.10 11.47 1.78
CA THR A 35 -2.71 11.83 2.10
C THR A 35 -2.04 11.00 3.18
N GLN A 36 -2.77 10.16 3.92
CA GLN A 36 -2.16 9.24 4.87
C GLN A 36 -1.39 8.14 4.14
N PRO A 37 -0.32 7.58 4.74
CA PRO A 37 0.33 6.39 4.22
C PRO A 37 -0.64 5.21 4.33
N VAL A 38 -0.70 4.38 3.30
CA VAL A 38 -1.54 3.19 3.22
C VAL A 38 -0.73 2.02 2.68
N LEU A 39 -1.03 0.83 3.17
CA LEU A 39 -0.45 -0.41 2.63
C LEU A 39 -1.02 -0.64 1.24
N ILE A 40 -0.15 -0.85 0.26
CA ILE A 40 -0.50 -1.27 -1.09
C ILE A 40 0.23 -2.56 -1.43
N VAL A 41 -0.37 -3.35 -2.31
CA VAL A 41 0.24 -4.55 -2.88
C VAL A 41 0.68 -4.23 -4.30
N ALA A 42 1.97 -4.37 -4.57
CA ALA A 42 2.57 -4.12 -5.86
C ALA A 42 3.29 -5.37 -6.38
N THR A 43 3.59 -5.40 -7.67
CA THR A 43 4.52 -6.38 -8.23
C THR A 43 5.91 -6.11 -7.64
N GLY A 44 6.48 -7.11 -7.00
CA GLY A 44 7.84 -7.07 -6.47
C GLY A 44 8.88 -7.11 -7.59
N PRO A 45 10.16 -6.90 -7.24
CA PRO A 45 11.25 -6.94 -8.21
C PRO A 45 11.39 -8.32 -8.85
N SER A 46 11.96 -8.35 -10.07
CA SER A 46 12.31 -9.60 -10.76
C SER A 46 13.15 -10.48 -9.84
N ARG A 47 12.79 -11.75 -9.77
CA ARG A 47 13.46 -12.73 -8.92
C ARG A 47 14.37 -13.63 -9.75
N GLU A 48 15.41 -14.14 -9.10
CA GLU A 48 16.28 -15.16 -9.70
C GLU A 48 15.50 -16.45 -9.97
N PRO A 49 15.84 -17.19 -11.05
CA PRO A 49 15.24 -18.50 -11.31
C PRO A 49 15.38 -19.44 -10.11
N GLY A 50 14.26 -20.04 -9.67
CA GLY A 50 14.22 -20.93 -8.52
C GLY A 50 13.99 -20.25 -7.17
N SER A 51 13.73 -18.93 -7.15
CA SER A 51 13.30 -18.25 -5.92
C SER A 51 11.91 -18.73 -5.48
N ASN A 52 11.76 -19.00 -4.17
CA ASN A 52 10.47 -19.30 -3.54
C ASN A 52 9.82 -18.07 -2.91
N LEU A 53 10.37 -16.86 -3.14
CA LEU A 53 9.78 -15.63 -2.63
C LEU A 53 8.54 -15.23 -3.44
N PRO A 54 7.56 -14.56 -2.82
CA PRO A 54 6.41 -14.06 -3.55
C PRO A 54 6.76 -13.05 -4.65
N GLU A 55 5.98 -13.08 -5.72
CA GLU A 55 6.04 -12.09 -6.82
C GLU A 55 5.44 -10.74 -6.41
N ARG A 56 4.71 -10.68 -5.30
CA ARG A 56 4.08 -9.48 -4.78
C ARG A 56 4.79 -9.00 -3.54
N GLU A 57 4.82 -7.69 -3.37
CA GLU A 57 5.33 -7.06 -2.15
C GLU A 57 4.32 -6.08 -1.59
N ALA A 58 4.40 -5.88 -0.29
CA ALA A 58 3.61 -4.90 0.43
C ALA A 58 4.49 -3.67 0.68
N VAL A 59 4.00 -2.50 0.28
CA VAL A 59 4.73 -1.24 0.48
C VAL A 59 3.79 -0.17 1.02
N LEU A 60 4.36 0.81 1.73
CA LEU A 60 3.61 1.99 2.17
C LEU A 60 3.67 3.07 1.10
N ALA A 61 2.50 3.56 0.69
CA ALA A 61 2.37 4.65 -0.26
C ALA A 61 1.43 5.74 0.26
N ARG A 62 1.64 6.99 -0.17
CA ARG A 62 0.71 8.09 0.09
C ARG A 62 -0.60 7.85 -0.68
N TRP A 63 -1.74 7.91 0.00
CA TRP A 63 -3.03 7.93 -0.68
C TRP A 63 -3.34 9.30 -1.29
N GLY A 64 -2.88 9.51 -2.52
CA GLY A 64 -3.17 10.71 -3.29
C GLY A 64 -2.21 10.76 -4.47
N PHE A 65 -2.74 10.69 -5.69
CA PHE A 65 -1.93 10.74 -6.90
C PHE A 65 -1.22 12.08 -7.00
N LEU A 66 0.08 12.04 -7.27
CA LEU A 66 0.89 13.21 -7.52
C LEU A 66 1.61 12.99 -8.86
N PRO A 67 1.20 13.69 -9.93
CA PRO A 67 1.88 13.60 -11.21
C PRO A 67 3.33 14.06 -11.11
N SER A 68 4.21 13.46 -11.91
CA SER A 68 5.65 13.75 -11.89
C SER A 68 6.03 15.19 -12.29
N TRP A 69 5.11 15.90 -12.98
CA TRP A 69 5.32 17.30 -13.38
C TRP A 69 4.91 18.31 -12.30
N VAL A 70 4.31 17.86 -11.18
CA VAL A 70 4.00 18.72 -10.05
C VAL A 70 5.29 19.04 -9.28
N LYS A 71 5.59 20.34 -9.15
CA LYS A 71 6.78 20.82 -8.44
C LYS A 71 6.52 21.02 -6.94
N ASP A 72 5.37 21.60 -6.61
CA ASP A 72 4.91 21.79 -5.23
C ASP A 72 3.62 21.00 -5.00
N PRO A 73 3.61 19.99 -4.10
CA PRO A 73 2.41 19.25 -3.74
C PRO A 73 1.27 20.12 -3.17
N ASN A 74 1.57 21.30 -2.63
CA ASN A 74 0.55 22.22 -2.08
C ASN A 74 -0.25 22.93 -3.19
N ASP A 75 0.33 23.07 -4.38
CA ASP A 75 -0.32 23.70 -5.54
C ASP A 75 -1.23 22.72 -6.31
N PHE A 76 -1.24 21.44 -5.92
CA PHE A 76 -2.01 20.40 -6.61
C PHE A 76 -3.19 19.92 -5.75
N PRO A 77 -4.43 20.00 -6.24
CA PRO A 77 -5.60 19.57 -5.49
C PRO A 77 -5.58 18.05 -5.23
N LEU A 78 -6.18 17.63 -4.11
CA LEU A 78 -6.34 16.21 -3.77
C LEU A 78 -7.48 15.52 -4.53
N LEU A 79 -7.98 16.17 -5.59
CA LEU A 79 -9.18 15.80 -6.37
C LEU A 79 -8.85 15.75 -7.86
#